data_AF-A0A1J0WIM9-F1
#
_entry.id   AF-A0A1J0WIM9-F1
#
_cell.length_a   1.000
_cell.length_b   1.000
_cell.length_c   1.000
_cell.angle_alpha   90.00
_cell.angle_beta   90.00
_cell.angle_gamma   90.00
#
_symmetry.space_group_name_H-M   'P 1'
#
loop_
_entity.id
_entity.type
_entity.pdbx_description
1 polymer ?
#
loop_
_entity_poly.entity_id
_entity_poly.type
_entity_poly.pdbx_seq_one_letter_code
_entity_poly.pdbx_strand_id
1 'polypeptide(L)'
;MSVRKEHQRHSRHVTRTKRWKALRAEILERDRYRCRSCGCGGRLEVDHIKPVRTHPELSYDPGNLQALCPGCHSRKTRIECGHPPPRKDRQDWRNMVESLERPDTPVEQKGNKQCSNL
;
A
#
# COMPACT_ATOMS: atom_id res chain seq x y z
N MET A 1 23.30 10.63 20.50
CA MET A 1 22.55 9.37 20.69
C MET A 1 21.23 9.50 19.94
N SER A 2 20.98 8.64 18.94
CA SER A 2 19.73 8.73 18.15
C SER A 2 18.56 8.21 18.99
N VAL A 3 17.62 9.09 19.34
CA VAL A 3 16.40 8.72 20.05
C VAL A 3 15.60 7.82 19.10
N ARG A 4 15.53 6.52 19.40
CA ARG A 4 14.63 5.60 18.72
C ARG A 4 13.22 6.14 18.91
N LYS A 5 12.61 6.73 17.87
CA LYS A 5 11.20 7.11 17.92
C LYS A 5 10.39 5.84 18.17
N GLU A 6 9.60 5.84 19.23
CA GLU A 6 8.74 4.72 19.56
C GLU A 6 7.60 4.64 18.54
N HIS A 7 7.65 3.63 17.67
CA HIS A 7 6.61 3.39 16.68
C HIS A 7 5.46 2.61 17.33
N GLN A 8 4.45 3.32 17.83
CA GLN A 8 3.26 2.71 18.41
C GLN A 8 2.41 2.01 17.32
N ARG A 9 2.31 0.68 17.40
CA ARG A 9 1.51 -0.12 16.47
C ARG A 9 0.05 -0.21 16.94
N HIS A 10 -0.72 0.85 16.74
CA HIS A 10 -2.12 0.96 17.20
C HIS A 10 -3.01 -0.19 16.71
N SER A 11 -2.82 -0.69 15.48
CA SER A 11 -3.64 -1.77 14.92
C SER A 11 -3.24 -3.19 15.39
N ARG A 12 -2.21 -3.34 16.23
CA ARG A 12 -1.70 -4.68 16.63
C ARG A 12 -2.73 -5.50 17.42
N HIS A 13 -3.53 -4.86 18.27
CA HIS A 13 -4.57 -5.56 19.03
C HIS A 13 -5.71 -6.05 18.13
N VAL A 14 -6.03 -5.30 17.07
CA VAL A 14 -7.04 -5.66 16.07
C VAL A 14 -6.55 -6.83 15.21
N THR A 15 -5.37 -6.69 14.62
CA THR A 15 -4.84 -7.61 13.60
C THR A 15 -4.46 -9.00 14.13
N ARG A 16 -4.30 -9.16 15.45
CA ARG A 16 -4.05 -10.46 16.10
C ARG A 16 -5.30 -11.31 16.33
N THR A 17 -6.49 -10.71 16.25
CA THR A 17 -7.75 -11.42 16.58
C THR A 17 -8.14 -12.45 15.53
N LYS A 18 -8.87 -13.50 15.94
CA LYS A 18 -9.48 -14.47 14.99
C LYS A 18 -10.45 -13.79 14.03
N ARG A 19 -11.22 -12.82 14.54
CA ARG A 19 -12.13 -11.96 13.76
C ARG A 19 -11.40 -11.30 12.59
N TRP A 20 -10.21 -10.73 12.85
CA TRP A 20 -9.40 -10.14 11.80
C TRP A 20 -8.93 -11.14 10.74
N LYS A 21 -8.54 -12.36 11.14
CA LYS A 21 -8.11 -13.38 10.17
C LYS A 21 -9.23 -13.76 9.20
N ALA A 22 -10.46 -13.90 9.70
CA ALA A 22 -11.63 -14.16 8.87
C ALA A 22 -11.92 -12.98 7.93
N LEU A 23 -12.00 -11.76 8.48
CA LEU A 23 -12.24 -10.54 7.70
C LEU A 23 -11.16 -10.30 6.65
N ARG A 24 -9.90 -10.59 6.97
CA ARG A 24 -8.79 -10.51 6.01
C ARG A 24 -9.02 -11.42 4.80
N ALA A 25 -9.50 -12.65 5.02
CA ALA A 25 -9.79 -13.57 3.92
C ALA A 25 -10.93 -13.03 3.03
N GLU A 26 -12.02 -12.56 3.66
CA GLU A 26 -13.17 -11.97 2.98
C GLU A 26 -12.77 -10.75 2.11
N ILE A 27 -11.95 -9.84 2.64
CA ILE A 27 -11.48 -8.66 1.90
C ILE A 27 -10.59 -9.06 0.72
N LEU A 28 -9.70 -10.02 0.90
CA LEU A 28 -8.85 -10.51 -0.20
C LEU A 28 -9.68 -11.17 -1.30
N GLU A 29 -10.70 -11.93 -0.94
CA GLU A 29 -11.62 -12.55 -1.88
C GLU A 29 -12.47 -11.51 -2.63
N ARG A 30 -13.05 -10.55 -1.90
CA ARG A 30 -13.78 -9.39 -2.47
C ARG A 30 -12.93 -8.63 -3.48
N ASP A 31 -11.67 -8.37 -3.14
CA ASP A 31 -10.73 -7.63 -3.99
C ASP A 31 -10.08 -8.53 -5.07
N ARG A 32 -10.55 -9.78 -5.22
CA ARG A 32 -10.08 -10.78 -6.19
C ARG A 32 -8.57 -10.99 -6.15
N TYR A 33 -7.98 -10.94 -4.96
CA TYR A 33 -6.54 -11.05 -4.74
C TYR A 33 -5.73 -10.07 -5.61
N ARG A 34 -6.23 -8.84 -5.77
CA ARG A 34 -5.55 -7.75 -6.47
C ARG A 34 -5.44 -6.51 -5.59
N CYS A 35 -4.32 -5.82 -5.72
CA CYS A 35 -4.12 -4.53 -5.08
C CYS A 35 -5.16 -3.51 -5.58
N ARG A 36 -5.90 -2.87 -4.68
CA ARG A 36 -6.89 -1.84 -5.02
C ARG A 36 -6.27 -0.56 -5.61
N SER A 37 -4.99 -0.30 -5.34
CA SER A 37 -4.29 0.90 -5.84
C SER A 37 -3.64 0.70 -7.21
N CYS A 38 -3.04 -0.46 -7.50
CA CYS A 38 -2.28 -0.68 -8.73
C CYS A 38 -2.68 -1.94 -9.52
N GLY A 39 -3.59 -2.76 -9.01
CA GLY A 39 -4.07 -3.97 -9.69
C GLY A 39 -3.10 -5.16 -9.70
N CYS A 40 -1.89 -5.02 -9.13
CA CYS A 40 -0.93 -6.13 -9.06
C CYS A 40 -1.46 -7.24 -8.13
N GLY A 41 -1.25 -8.49 -8.54
CA GLY A 41 -1.50 -9.67 -7.70
C GLY A 41 -0.23 -10.10 -6.96
N GLY A 42 -0.34 -11.17 -6.17
CA GLY A 42 0.79 -11.73 -5.42
C GLY A 42 0.62 -11.51 -3.92
N ARG A 43 1.70 -11.15 -3.23
CA ARG A 43 1.65 -10.88 -1.78
C ARG A 43 0.83 -9.62 -1.51
N LEU A 44 -0.28 -9.78 -0.81
CA LEU A 44 -1.18 -8.68 -0.43
C LEU A 44 -1.36 -8.60 1.09
N GLU A 45 -1.50 -7.36 1.54
CA GLU A 45 -1.75 -6.96 2.91
C GLU A 45 -3.09 -6.23 2.96
N VAL A 46 -3.89 -6.48 4.00
CA VAL A 46 -5.15 -5.76 4.21
C VAL A 46 -4.85 -4.58 5.12
N ASP A 47 -5.11 -3.39 4.60
CA ASP A 47 -4.77 -2.10 5.20
C ASP A 47 -6.05 -1.31 5.51
N HIS A 48 -6.00 -0.51 6.59
CA HIS A 48 -7.11 0.32 7.06
C HIS A 48 -7.09 1.66 6.34
N ILE A 49 -8.04 1.95 5.45
CA ILE A 49 -8.14 3.23 4.71
C ILE A 49 -8.05 4.41 5.69
N LYS A 50 -8.85 4.36 6.76
CA LYS A 50 -8.77 5.25 7.92
C LYS A 50 -8.04 4.53 9.06
N PRO A 51 -6.90 5.06 9.56
CA PRO A 51 -6.10 4.40 10.58
C PRO A 51 -6.86 4.15 11.89
N VAL A 52 -6.57 3.01 12.53
CA VAL A 52 -7.13 2.65 13.85
C VAL A 52 -6.83 3.70 14.93
N ARG A 53 -5.72 4.45 14.80
CA ARG A 53 -5.35 5.51 15.75
C ARG A 53 -6.40 6.62 15.84
N THR A 54 -7.04 6.96 14.73
CA THR A 54 -8.01 8.07 14.65
C THR A 54 -9.44 7.57 14.57
N HIS A 55 -9.65 6.35 14.05
CA HIS A 55 -10.97 5.76 13.83
C HIS A 55 -11.04 4.32 14.35
N PRO A 56 -10.94 4.11 15.68
CA PRO A 56 -11.00 2.77 16.28
C PRO A 56 -12.34 2.06 15.99
N GLU A 57 -13.44 2.78 15.84
CA GLU A 57 -14.77 2.29 15.51
C GLU A 57 -14.84 1.60 14.14
N LEU A 58 -13.97 2.01 13.19
CA LEU A 58 -13.91 1.47 11.84
C LEU A 58 -12.90 0.32 11.68
N SER A 59 -12.36 -0.20 12.79
CA SER A 59 -11.29 -1.20 12.77
C SER A 59 -11.67 -2.53 12.10
N TYR A 60 -12.97 -2.87 12.12
CA TYR A 60 -13.53 -4.10 11.58
C TYR A 60 -14.58 -3.86 10.48
N ASP A 61 -14.72 -2.63 10.01
CA ASP A 61 -15.64 -2.28 8.93
C ASP A 61 -15.03 -2.71 7.59
N PRO A 62 -15.67 -3.63 6.83
CA PRO A 62 -15.19 -4.03 5.51
C PRO A 62 -15.01 -2.87 4.54
N GLY A 63 -15.82 -1.81 4.66
CA GLY A 63 -15.73 -0.60 3.84
C GLY A 63 -14.49 0.25 4.14
N ASN A 64 -13.91 0.10 5.32
CA ASN A 64 -12.67 0.77 5.72
C ASN A 64 -11.40 -0.07 5.42
N LEU A 65 -11.55 -1.24 4.80
CA LEU A 65 -10.46 -2.16 4.52
C LEU A 65 -10.19 -2.30 3.03
N GLN A 66 -8.92 -2.36 2.66
CA GLN A 66 -8.48 -2.52 1.28
C GLN A 66 -7.30 -3.49 1.17
N ALA A 67 -7.29 -4.32 0.13
CA ALA A 67 -6.12 -5.12 -0.21
C ALA A 67 -5.07 -4.25 -0.95
N LEU A 68 -3.85 -4.19 -0.42
CA LEU A 68 -2.71 -3.48 -1.02
C LEU A 68 -1.49 -4.39 -1.14
N CYS A 69 -0.68 -4.12 -2.16
CA CYS A 69 0.66 -4.71 -2.25
C CYS A 69 1.64 -3.98 -1.29
N PRO A 70 2.78 -4.59 -0.94
CA PRO A 70 3.78 -3.99 -0.06
C PRO A 70 4.25 -2.60 -0.49
N GLY A 71 4.41 -2.37 -1.80
CA GLY A 71 4.82 -1.07 -2.35
C GLY A 71 3.77 0.02 -2.16
N CYS A 72 2.50 -0.28 -2.45
CA CYS A 72 1.41 0.67 -2.26
C CYS A 72 1.14 0.92 -0.76
N HIS A 73 1.20 -0.13 0.06
CA HIS A 73 1.05 -0.01 1.51
C HIS A 73 2.16 0.87 2.11
N SER A 74 3.42 0.62 1.77
CA SER A 74 4.56 1.44 2.25
C SER A 74 4.45 2.90 1.82
N ARG A 75 4.02 3.16 0.57
CA ARG A 75 3.79 4.53 0.08
C ARG A 75 2.73 5.24 0.89
N LYS A 76 1.62 4.57 1.19
CA LYS A 76 0.53 5.11 2.03
C LYS A 76 1.03 5.39 3.45
N THR A 77 1.63 4.41 4.11
CA THR A 77 2.16 4.55 5.47
C THR A 77 3.18 5.70 5.58
N ARG A 78 4.03 5.88 4.57
CA ARG A 78 4.98 7.01 4.52
C ARG A 78 4.26 8.37 4.57
N ILE A 79 3.16 8.52 3.82
CA ILE A 79 2.34 9.74 3.81
C ILE A 79 1.63 9.92 5.16
N GLU A 80 1.04 8.86 5.72
CA GLU A 80 0.35 8.91 7.02
C GLU A 80 1.28 9.23 8.20
N CYS A 81 2.54 8.78 8.14
CA CYS A 81 3.58 9.14 9.10
C CYS A 81 4.07 10.60 8.96
N GLY A 82 3.50 11.38 8.04
CA GLY A 82 3.83 12.79 7.84
C GLY A 82 5.08 13.03 6.98
N HIS A 83 5.58 12.02 6.27
CA HIS A 83 6.63 12.28 5.28
C HIS A 83 6.00 12.86 4.01
N PRO A 84 6.53 13.98 3.49
CA PRO A 84 5.97 14.60 2.31
C PRO A 84 6.06 13.66 1.11
N PRO A 85 5.12 13.77 0.16
CA PRO A 85 5.28 13.13 -1.15
C PRO A 85 6.62 13.58 -1.77
N PRO A 86 7.16 12.82 -2.75
CA PRO A 86 8.32 13.29 -3.50
C PRO A 86 8.06 14.71 -4.01
N ARG A 87 9.10 15.56 -3.95
CA ARG A 87 9.02 16.95 -4.44
C ARG A 87 8.58 16.96 -5.91
N LYS A 88 7.86 18.01 -6.30
CA LYS A 88 7.25 18.15 -7.63
C LYS A 88 8.28 18.06 -8.76
N ASP A 89 9.42 18.74 -8.61
CA ASP A 89 10.57 18.68 -9.54
C ASP A 89 11.02 17.25 -9.86
N ARG A 90 11.11 16.39 -8.85
CA ARG A 90 11.47 14.97 -9.03
C ARG A 90 10.36 14.18 -9.72
N GLN A 91 9.09 14.54 -9.48
CA GLN A 91 7.97 13.89 -10.16
C GLN A 91 7.89 14.31 -11.63
N ASP A 92 8.11 15.59 -11.91
CA ASP A 92 8.17 16.15 -13.27
C ASP A 92 9.31 15.48 -14.05
N TRP A 93 10.51 15.38 -13.47
CA TRP A 93 11.64 14.68 -14.11
C TRP A 93 11.32 13.20 -14.43
N ARG A 94 10.70 12.48 -13.49
CA ARG A 94 10.28 11.08 -13.73
C ARG A 94 9.31 10.97 -14.90
N ASN A 95 8.29 11.82 -14.92
CA ASN A 95 7.30 11.85 -16.00
C ASN A 95 7.96 12.20 -17.34
N MET A 96 8.92 13.13 -17.33
CA MET A 96 9.69 13.49 -18.51
C MET A 96 10.55 12.33 -19.01
N VAL A 97 11.27 11.63 -18.13
CA VAL A 97 12.06 10.44 -18.50
C VAL A 97 11.18 9.35 -19.10
N GLU A 98 10.07 9.01 -18.43
CA GLU A 98 9.07 8.04 -18.92
C GLU A 98 8.55 8.44 -20.32
N SER A 99 8.33 9.74 -20.57
CA SER A 99 7.88 10.23 -21.88
C SER A 99 8.94 10.21 -22.98
N LEU A 100 10.23 10.25 -22.61
CA LEU A 100 11.36 10.27 -23.54
C LEU A 100 11.85 8.86 -23.89
N GLU A 101 11.57 7.86 -23.06
CA GLU A 101 11.84 6.46 -23.35
C GLU A 101 10.99 6.03 -24.58
N ARG A 102 11.67 5.80 -25.72
CA ARG A 102 11.04 5.40 -26.99
C ARG A 102 10.39 4.01 -26.85
N PRO A 103 9.17 3.78 -27.37
CA PRO A 103 8.49 2.48 -27.27
C PRO A 103 9.14 1.34 -28.07
N ASP A 104 10.25 1.56 -28.78
CA ASP A 104 10.84 0.59 -29.73
C ASP A 104 12.09 -0.15 -29.21
N THR A 105 12.39 -0.12 -27.91
CA THR A 105 13.26 -1.17 -27.35
C THR A 105 12.41 -2.43 -27.17
N PRO A 106 12.77 -3.60 -27.75
CA PRO A 106 12.11 -4.87 -27.49
C PRO A 106 12.46 -5.32 -26.07
N VAL A 107 11.92 -4.61 -25.08
CA VAL A 107 11.83 -5.08 -23.71
C VAL A 107 10.68 -6.06 -23.73
N GLU A 108 10.99 -7.35 -23.56
CA GLU A 108 9.99 -8.38 -23.24
C GLU A 108 8.93 -7.76 -22.34
N GLN A 109 7.68 -7.75 -22.79
CA GLN A 109 6.54 -7.28 -22.01
C GLN A 109 6.34 -8.21 -20.81
N LYS A 110 7.21 -8.14 -19.82
CA LYS A 110 6.94 -8.63 -18.48
C LYS A 110 5.86 -7.72 -17.95
N GLY A 111 4.61 -8.19 -18.09
CA GLY A 111 3.38 -7.45 -17.85
C GLY A 111 3.55 -6.39 -16.78
N ASN A 112 3.35 -5.13 -17.18
CA ASN A 112 3.53 -3.95 -16.36
C ASN A 112 2.64 -4.05 -15.11
N LYS A 113 3.19 -4.64 -14.05
CA LYS A 113 2.63 -4.71 -12.72
C LYS A 113 3.65 -4.00 -11.85
N GLN A 114 3.59 -2.67 -11.83
CA GLN A 114 4.50 -1.86 -11.04
C GLN A 114 4.25 -2.11 -9.55
N CYS A 115 4.98 -3.11 -9.06
CA CYS A 115 5.20 -3.53 -7.70
C CYS A 115 6.67 -3.95 -7.62
N SER A 116 7.59 -3.06 -8.01
CA SER A 116 9.03 -3.22 -7.83
C SER A 116 9.46 -2.46 -6.55
N ASN A 117 10.25 -2.99 -5.63
CA ASN A 117 11.03 -4.23 -5.61
C ASN A 117 11.21 -4.71 -4.16
N LEU A 118 11.34 -6.03 -4.04
CA LEU A 118 12.07 -6.83 -3.04
C LEU A 118 11.93 -6.46 -1.56
#